data_AF-A0A2H9LKE0-F1
#
_entry.id   AF-A0A2H9LKE0-F1
#
_cell.length_a   1.000
_cell.length_b   1.000
_cell.length_c   1.000
_cell.angle_alpha   90.00
_cell.angle_beta   90.00
_cell.angle_gamma   90.00
#
_symmetry.space_group_name_H-M   'P 1'
#
loop_
_entity.id
_entity.type
_entity.pdbx_description
1 polymer ?
#
loop_
_entity_poly.entity_id
_entity_poly.type
_entity_poly.pdbx_seq_one_letter_code
_entity_poly.pdbx_strand_id
1 'polypeptide(L)'
;MEKSLKERFLGLLQETEIPIDVNYVAHALGVHWFTAYRMVTEIILAELQKHPEMTRNFPYLLLKSTKSLVIIPNKLLQSRDIRLDYEEGHKKDDG
;
A
#
# COMPACT_ATOMS: atom_id res chain seq x y z
N MET A 1 -9.89 -18.46 22.57
CA MET A 1 -8.70 -18.14 21.76
C MET A 1 -8.98 -16.81 21.09
N GLU A 2 -8.17 -15.78 21.37
CA GLU A 2 -8.37 -14.44 20.82
C GLU A 2 -8.07 -14.45 19.31
N LYS A 3 -8.99 -13.95 18.48
CA LYS A 3 -8.77 -13.85 17.02
C LYS A 3 -7.68 -12.83 16.76
N SER A 4 -6.75 -13.15 15.87
CA SER A 4 -5.72 -12.21 15.42
C SER A 4 -6.34 -10.98 14.75
N LEU A 5 -5.64 -9.85 14.76
CA LEU A 5 -6.12 -8.61 14.13
C LEU A 5 -6.43 -8.81 12.64
N LYS A 6 -5.63 -9.63 11.94
CA LYS A 6 -5.84 -10.01 10.54
C LYS A 6 -7.14 -10.79 10.34
N GLU A 7 -7.42 -11.78 11.18
CA GLU A 7 -8.67 -12.56 11.09
C GLU A 7 -9.89 -11.69 11.38
N ARG A 8 -9.79 -10.77 12.34
CA ARG A 8 -10.86 -9.81 12.64
C ARG A 8 -11.13 -8.88 11.45
N PHE A 9 -10.08 -8.40 10.79
CA PHE A 9 -10.21 -7.57 9.59
C PHE A 9 -10.82 -8.33 8.40
N LEU A 10 -10.37 -9.56 8.14
CA LEU A 10 -10.95 -10.38 7.07
C LEU A 10 -12.43 -10.71 7.35
N GLY A 11 -12.79 -10.96 8.61
CA GLY A 11 -14.18 -11.10 9.03
C GLY A 11 -14.99 -9.83 8.74
N LEU A 12 -14.46 -8.66 9.11
CA LEU A 12 -15.09 -7.37 8.79
C LEU A 12 -15.35 -7.21 7.29
N LEU A 13 -14.37 -7.56 6.43
CA LEU A 13 -14.55 -7.48 4.97
C LEU A 13 -15.62 -8.44 4.44
N GLN A 14 -15.80 -9.61 5.06
CA GLN A 14 -16.84 -10.57 4.66
C GLN A 14 -18.25 -10.14 5.08
N GLU A 15 -18.36 -9.39 6.18
CA GLU A 15 -19.63 -8.90 6.72
C GLU A 15 -20.09 -7.58 6.07
N THR A 16 -19.19 -6.89 5.37
CA THR A 16 -19.47 -5.56 4.83
C THR A 16 -19.94 -5.63 3.38
N GLU A 17 -21.16 -5.18 3.10
CA GLU A 17 -21.74 -5.15 1.74
C GLU A 17 -21.47 -3.83 0.98
N ILE A 18 -20.93 -2.82 1.67
CA ILE A 18 -20.65 -1.49 1.14
C ILE A 18 -19.14 -1.18 1.14
N PRO A 19 -18.67 -0.26 0.27
CA PRO A 19 -17.30 0.25 0.38
C PRO A 19 -17.06 0.89 1.75
N ILE A 20 -15.93 0.55 2.38
CA ILE A 20 -15.51 1.09 3.68
C ILE A 20 -14.14 1.76 3.58
N ASP A 21 -13.93 2.79 4.40
CA ASP A 21 -12.65 3.48 4.50
C ASP A 21 -11.78 2.96 5.67
N VAL A 22 -10.54 3.44 5.73
CA VAL A 22 -9.59 3.03 6.77
C VAL A 22 -10.00 3.48 8.18
N ASN A 23 -10.73 4.60 8.31
CA ASN A 23 -11.19 5.08 9.61
C ASN A 23 -12.29 4.18 10.16
N TYR A 24 -13.20 3.73 9.29
CA TYR A 24 -14.21 2.72 9.62
C TYR A 24 -13.54 1.43 10.13
N VAL A 25 -12.53 0.93 9.40
CA VAL A 25 -11.76 -0.25 9.81
C VAL A 25 -11.08 -0.04 11.17
N ALA A 26 -10.47 1.12 11.39
CA ALA A 26 -9.80 1.46 12.64
C ALA A 26 -10.78 1.44 13.82
N HIS A 27 -11.94 2.08 13.65
CA HIS A 27 -13.01 2.12 14.65
C HIS A 27 -13.58 0.74 14.93
N ALA A 28 -13.92 -0.03 13.89
CA ALA A 28 -14.50 -1.38 14.03
C ALA A 28 -13.54 -2.36 14.73
N LEU A 29 -12.22 -2.19 14.54
CA LEU A 29 -11.22 -3.06 15.15
C LEU A 29 -10.68 -2.54 16.49
N GLY A 30 -11.03 -1.32 16.88
CA GLY A 30 -10.55 -0.69 18.11
C GLY A 30 -9.03 -0.42 18.07
N VAL A 31 -8.50 -0.01 16.92
CA VAL A 31 -7.07 0.26 16.73
C VAL A 31 -6.83 1.68 16.24
N HIS A 32 -5.60 2.16 16.40
CA HIS A 32 -5.19 3.44 15.83
C HIS A 32 -5.27 3.41 14.29
N TRP A 33 -5.66 4.53 13.68
CA TRP A 33 -5.86 4.64 12.21
C TRP A 33 -4.65 4.17 11.41
N PHE A 34 -3.44 4.50 11.88
CA PHE A 34 -2.20 4.11 11.22
C PHE A 34 -1.97 2.59 11.24
N THR A 35 -2.40 1.91 12.31
CA THR A 35 -2.34 0.45 12.42
C THR A 35 -3.30 -0.21 11.43
N ALA A 36 -4.54 0.31 11.33
CA ALA A 36 -5.50 -0.15 10.34
C ALA A 36 -4.98 0.08 8.91
N TYR A 37 -4.50 1.28 8.62
CA TYR A 37 -3.91 1.65 7.32
C TYR A 37 -2.79 0.68 6.90
N ARG A 38 -1.82 0.46 7.79
CA ARG A 38 -0.68 -0.41 7.52
C ARG A 38 -1.14 -1.85 7.26
N MET A 39 -2.06 -2.37 8.07
CA MET A 39 -2.59 -3.72 7.90
C MET A 39 -3.35 -3.89 6.58
N VAL A 40 -4.27 -2.98 6.26
CA VAL A 40 -5.02 -2.99 4.99
C VAL A 40 -4.05 -3.01 3.81
N THR A 41 -3.05 -2.14 3.86
CA THR A 41 -1.99 -2.05 2.85
C THR A 41 -1.19 -3.34 2.71
N GLU A 42 -0.74 -3.92 3.83
CA GLU A 42 0.05 -5.15 3.82
C GLU A 42 -0.72 -6.32 3.22
N ILE A 43 -2.03 -6.41 3.48
CA ILE A 43 -2.90 -7.45 2.92
C ILE A 43 -3.08 -7.25 1.42
N ILE A 44 -3.39 -6.03 0.96
CA ILE A 44 -3.52 -5.72 -0.46
C ILE A 44 -2.23 -6.06 -1.21
N LEU A 45 -1.07 -5.65 -0.67
CA LEU A 45 0.23 -5.93 -1.28
C LEU A 45 0.54 -7.43 -1.32
N ALA A 46 0.30 -8.15 -0.22
CA ALA A 46 0.54 -9.58 -0.17
C ALA A 46 -0.33 -10.34 -1.19
N GLU A 47 -1.54 -9.86 -1.45
CA GLU A 47 -2.44 -10.49 -2.41
C GLU A 47 -2.04 -10.16 -3.86
N LEU A 48 -1.70 -8.91 -4.15
CA LEU A 48 -1.18 -8.51 -5.47
C LEU A 48 0.13 -9.22 -5.83
N GLN A 49 0.97 -9.54 -4.85
CA GLN A 49 2.20 -10.31 -5.07
C GLN A 49 1.93 -11.77 -5.45
N LYS A 50 0.83 -12.36 -4.97
CA LYS A 50 0.41 -13.72 -5.36
C LYS A 50 -0.30 -13.74 -6.71
N HIS A 51 -0.98 -12.65 -7.04
CA HIS A 51 -1.80 -12.49 -8.24
C HIS A 51 -1.26 -11.35 -9.12
N PRO A 52 -0.05 -11.48 -9.69
CA PRO A 52 0.55 -10.43 -10.51
C PRO A 52 -0.32 -10.03 -11.71
N GLU A 53 -1.20 -10.91 -12.19
CA GLU A 53 -2.20 -10.63 -13.23
C GLU A 53 -3.16 -9.48 -12.84
N MET A 54 -3.48 -9.31 -11.54
CA MET A 54 -4.33 -8.24 -11.06
C MET A 54 -3.65 -6.87 -11.21
N THR A 55 -2.32 -6.83 -11.26
CA THR A 55 -1.55 -5.58 -11.40
C THR A 55 -1.63 -4.99 -12.81
N ARG A 56 -1.88 -5.81 -13.85
CA ARG A 56 -1.93 -5.33 -15.25
C ARG A 56 -3.00 -4.25 -15.47
N ASN A 57 -4.13 -4.37 -14.78
CA ASN A 57 -5.25 -3.44 -14.88
C ASN A 57 -5.39 -2.55 -13.64
N PHE A 58 -4.45 -2.62 -12.70
CA PHE A 58 -4.52 -1.79 -11.50
C PHE A 58 -4.17 -0.34 -11.91
N PRO A 59 -5.07 0.63 -11.68
CA PRO A 59 -4.85 2.02 -12.09
C PRO A 59 -3.77 2.71 -11.25
N TYR A 60 -3.18 2.02 -10.28
CA TYR A 60 -2.15 2.50 -9.38
C TYR A 60 -0.96 1.52 -9.36
N LEU A 61 0.24 2.02 -9.12
CA LEU A 61 1.42 1.28 -8.73
C LEU A 61 1.58 1.46 -7.22
N LEU A 62 1.62 0.35 -6.48
CA LEU A 62 1.84 0.35 -5.04
C LEU A 62 3.32 0.06 -4.76
N LEU A 63 4.04 1.03 -4.23
CA LEU A 63 5.43 0.89 -3.82
C LEU A 63 5.51 0.89 -2.30
N LYS A 64 5.84 -0.26 -1.72
CA LYS A 64 6.18 -0.35 -0.30
C LYS A 64 7.63 0.10 -0.11
N SER A 65 7.83 1.20 0.61
CA SER A 65 9.15 1.57 1.14
C SER A 65 9.31 1.04 2.56
N THR A 66 10.51 1.21 3.13
CA THR A 66 10.78 0.87 4.54
C THR A 66 9.97 1.71 5.53
N LYS A 67 9.45 2.88 5.12
CA LYS A 67 8.77 3.84 6.01
C LYS A 67 7.33 4.14 5.61
N SER A 68 6.93 3.87 4.37
CA SER A 68 5.65 4.33 3.83
C SER A 68 5.17 3.45 2.68
N LEU A 69 3.88 3.50 2.40
CA LEU A 69 3.31 3.06 1.14
C LEU A 69 3.15 4.27 0.23
N VAL A 70 3.67 4.16 -0.99
CA VAL A 70 3.46 5.15 -2.04
C VAL A 70 2.49 4.56 -3.06
N ILE A 71 1.42 5.30 -3.36
CA ILE A 71 0.40 4.94 -4.34
C ILE A 71 0.57 5.89 -5.53
N ILE A 72 0.99 5.37 -6.68
CA ILE A 72 1.26 6.18 -7.89
C ILE A 72 0.23 5.83 -8.96
N PRO A 73 -0.60 6.76 -9.44
CA PRO A 73 -1.47 6.50 -10.61
C PRO A 73 -0.67 6.03 -11.83
N ASN A 74 -1.03 4.88 -12.38
CA ASN A 74 -0.34 4.24 -13.52
C ASN A 74 -0.38 5.15 -14.78
N LYS A 75 -1.43 5.96 -14.93
CA LYS A 75 -1.57 6.94 -16.01
C LYS A 75 -0.59 8.12 -15.94
N LEU A 76 0.00 8.42 -14.77
CA LEU A 76 1.03 9.46 -14.66
C LEU A 76 2.35 9.00 -15.28
N LEU A 77 2.66 7.70 -15.21
CA LEU A 77 3.88 7.12 -15.80
C LEU A 77 3.82 7.05 -17.33
N GLN A 78 2.61 6.93 -17.91
CA GLN A 78 2.43 6.96 -19.37
C GLN A 78 2.53 8.38 -19.96
N SER A 79 2.49 9.42 -19.11
CA SER A 79 2.36 10.80 -19.56
C SER A 79 3.67 11.60 -19.64
N ARG A 80 4.81 11.06 -19.20
CA ARG A 80 6.07 11.83 -19.21
C ARG A 80 7.29 10.94 -19.46
N ASP A 81 8.11 11.39 -20.40
CA ASP A 81 9.58 11.34 -20.27
C ASP A 81 9.97 11.86 -18.88
N ILE A 82 9.93 11.00 -17.86
CA ILE A 82 10.45 11.34 -16.54
C ILE A 82 11.97 11.17 -16.67
N ARG A 83 12.66 12.26 -17.03
CA ARG A 83 14.08 12.40 -16.72
C ARG A 83 14.20 12.40 -15.19
N LEU A 84 14.61 11.25 -14.66
CA LEU A 84 15.13 11.18 -13.30
C LEU A 84 16.51 11.83 -13.36
N ASP A 85 16.58 13.14 -13.17
CA ASP A 85 17.83 13.82 -12.91
C ASP A 85 18.30 13.36 -11.52
N TYR A 86 18.97 12.21 -11.49
CA TYR A 86 19.86 11.86 -10.40
C TYR A 86 21.01 12.87 -10.47
N GLU A 87 20.93 13.92 -9.67
CA GLU A 87 22.11 14.71 -9.38
C GLU A 87 23.15 13.78 -8.74
N GLU A 88 24.17 13.45 -9.53
CA GLU A 88 25.40 12.82 -9.04
C GLU A 88 26.04 13.77 -8.02
N GLY A 89 25.70 13.54 -6.75
CA GLY A 89 26.35 14.14 -5.61
C GLY A 89 27.81 13.69 -5.52
N HIS A 90 28.67 14.46 -6.19
CA HIS A 90 30.04 14.80 -5.84
C HIS A 90 31.00 13.70 -5.36
N LYS A 91 31.99 13.45 -6.23
CA LYS A 91 33.36 13.11 -5.85
C LYS A 91 33.82 13.86 -4.60
N LYS A 92 34.42 13.12 -3.67
CA LYS A 92 35.66 13.57 -3.03
C LYS A 92 36.69 12.46 -3.13
N ASP A 93 37.62 12.69 -4.05
CA ASP A 93 38.99 12.23 -3.91
C ASP A 93 39.53 12.79 -2.60
N ASP A 94 40.13 11.95 -1.76
CA ASP A 94 41.18 12.36 -0.82
C ASP A 94 42.21 11.24 -0.84
N GLY A 95 43.45 11.61 -1.20
CA GLY A 95 44.60 10.74 -1.38
C GLY A 95 45.36 10.43 -0.10
#